data_AF-A0A9E3K0V7-F1
#
_entry.id   AF-A0A9E3K0V7-F1
#
_cell.length_a   1.000
_cell.length_b   1.000
_cell.length_c   1.000
_cell.angle_alpha   90.00
_cell.angle_beta   90.00
_cell.angle_gamma   90.00
#
_symmetry.space_group_name_H-M   'P 1'
#
loop_
_entity.id
_entity.type
_entity.pdbx_description
1 polymer ?
#
loop_
_entity_poly.entity_id
_entity_poly.type
_entity_poly.pdbx_seq_one_letter_code
_entity_poly.pdbx_strand_id
1 'polypeptide(L)'
;MTLIHQLLVPQASVFMLSQPELARLADCWRDPASAATVAEDAAELTGMGCGHVLVTGIGGGAGTRCNELYDPDGLVASLPWAQLLPGPFVGAGNTLSAALAARMARGAGAADALPGAQDYVTSALANAGRFGMGRLIPNKIFRAPGAAC
;
A
#
# COMPACT_ATOMS: atom_id res chain seq x y z
N MET A 1 18.65 -5.95 6.52
CA MET A 1 17.28 -5.44 6.74
C MET A 1 17.08 -4.82 8.14
N THR A 2 18.09 -4.87 9.02
CA THR A 2 18.06 -4.29 10.37
C THR A 2 17.86 -2.77 10.43
N LEU A 3 18.53 -2.01 9.55
CA LEU A 3 18.43 -0.55 9.57
C LEU A 3 17.03 -0.02 9.22
N ILE A 4 16.26 -0.74 8.39
CA ILE A 4 14.92 -0.29 7.99
C ILE A 4 13.98 -0.32 9.20
N HIS A 5 13.94 -1.43 9.93
CA HIS A 5 13.03 -1.55 11.08
C HIS A 5 13.50 -0.73 12.29
N GLN A 6 14.81 -0.48 12.44
CA GLN A 6 15.33 0.29 13.59
C GLN A 6 15.29 1.81 13.38
N LEU A 7 15.45 2.29 12.14
CA LEU A 7 15.62 3.72 11.87
C LEU A 7 14.47 4.33 11.08
N LEU A 8 13.87 3.59 10.14
CA LEU A 8 12.85 4.14 9.24
C LEU A 8 11.43 3.87 9.72
N VAL A 9 11.14 2.63 10.14
CA VAL A 9 9.80 2.23 10.60
C VAL A 9 9.29 3.11 11.75
N PRO A 10 10.09 3.41 12.81
CA PRO A 10 9.62 4.24 13.93
C PRO A 10 9.38 5.71 13.57
N GLN A 11 9.85 6.17 12.40
CA GLN A 11 9.71 7.55 11.94
C GLN A 11 8.61 7.70 10.88
N ALA A 12 8.05 6.59 10.41
CA ALA A 12 7.06 6.59 9.33
C ALA A 12 5.65 6.85 9.88
N SER A 13 4.98 7.89 9.38
CA SER A 13 3.55 8.09 9.62
C SER A 13 2.70 7.01 8.97
N VAL A 14 3.12 6.56 7.78
CA VAL A 14 2.59 5.37 7.09
C VAL A 14 3.76 4.61 6.47
N PHE A 15 3.92 3.34 6.82
CA PHE A 15 4.86 2.43 6.19
C PHE A 15 4.13 1.52 5.21
N MET A 16 4.38 1.69 3.91
CA MET A 16 3.68 0.96 2.85
C MET A 16 4.57 -0.12 2.23
N LEU A 17 4.03 -1.33 2.10
CA LEU A 17 4.71 -2.46 1.47
C LEU A 17 3.70 -3.47 0.91
N SER A 18 4.16 -4.37 0.05
CA SER A 18 3.37 -5.51 -0.42
C SER A 18 3.44 -6.69 0.55
N GLN A 19 2.46 -7.59 0.50
CA GLN A 19 2.47 -8.80 1.33
C GLN A 19 3.79 -9.62 1.24
N PRO A 20 4.41 -9.84 0.06
CA PRO A 20 5.70 -10.52 -0.02
C PRO A 20 6.86 -9.72 0.58
N GLU A 21 6.84 -8.38 0.48
CA GLU A 21 7.85 -7.53 1.10
C GLU A 21 7.73 -7.54 2.62
N LEU A 22 6.49 -7.59 3.15
CA LEU A 22 6.23 -7.74 4.57
C LEU A 22 6.76 -9.07 5.08
N ALA A 23 6.46 -10.17 4.38
CA ALA A 23 6.98 -11.49 4.76
C ALA A 23 8.52 -11.51 4.82
N ARG A 24 9.20 -10.92 3.83
CA ARG A 24 10.67 -10.82 3.83
C ARG A 24 11.21 -9.93 4.93
N LEU A 25 10.47 -8.88 5.30
CA LEU A 25 10.86 -8.00 6.40
C LEU A 25 10.65 -8.72 7.74
N ALA A 26 9.59 -9.52 7.84
CA ALA A 26 9.24 -10.30 9.02
C ALA A 26 10.25 -11.38 9.38
N ASP A 27 11.04 -11.86 8.41
CA ASP A 27 12.19 -12.74 8.67
C ASP A 27 13.21 -12.13 9.68
N CYS A 28 13.14 -10.81 9.95
CA CYS A 28 14.00 -10.15 10.94
C CYS A 28 13.55 -10.34 12.41
N TRP A 29 12.28 -10.67 12.67
CA TRP A 29 11.73 -10.84 14.02
C TRP A 29 11.00 -12.17 14.23
N ARG A 30 10.51 -12.77 13.14
CA ARG A 30 9.76 -14.01 13.17
C ARG A 30 10.68 -15.21 13.41
N ASP A 31 10.25 -16.14 14.26
CA ASP A 31 10.82 -17.49 14.29
C ASP A 31 10.49 -18.20 12.97
N PRO A 32 11.47 -18.80 12.24
CA PRO A 32 11.21 -19.57 11.03
C PRO A 32 10.12 -20.65 11.15
N ALA A 33 9.83 -21.15 12.36
CA ALA A 33 8.78 -22.12 12.62
C ALA A 33 7.38 -21.50 12.80
N SER A 34 7.27 -20.17 12.90
CA SER A 34 6.03 -19.46 13.17
C SER A 34 5.18 -19.26 11.91
N ALA A 35 3.89 -19.57 12.01
CA ALA A 35 2.88 -19.32 10.99
C ALA A 35 2.16 -17.98 11.24
N ALA A 36 2.92 -16.90 11.44
CA ALA A 36 2.33 -15.59 11.72
C ALA A 36 1.56 -15.03 10.51
N THR A 37 0.44 -14.40 10.83
CA THR A 37 -0.48 -13.73 9.92
C THR A 37 0.04 -12.36 9.50
N VAL A 38 -0.52 -11.81 8.42
CA VAL A 38 -0.21 -10.44 7.98
C VAL A 38 -0.52 -9.40 9.07
N ALA A 39 -1.59 -9.61 9.82
CA ALA A 39 -1.98 -8.73 10.91
C ALA A 39 -0.95 -8.73 12.06
N GLU A 40 -0.38 -9.90 12.40
CA GLU A 40 0.66 -10.00 13.44
C GLU A 40 1.96 -9.33 13.00
N ASP A 41 2.38 -9.48 11.74
CA ASP A 41 3.56 -8.78 11.23
C ASP A 41 3.35 -7.25 11.16
N ALA A 42 2.13 -6.81 10.82
CA ALA A 42 1.78 -5.39 10.83
C ALA A 42 1.73 -4.83 12.26
N ALA A 43 1.25 -5.62 13.22
CA ALA A 43 1.24 -5.28 14.64
C ALA A 43 2.67 -5.12 15.19
N GLU A 44 3.62 -5.95 14.77
CA GLU A 44 5.03 -5.79 15.14
C GLU A 44 5.59 -4.44 14.65
N LEU A 45 5.33 -4.08 13.40
CA LEU A 45 5.79 -2.80 12.83
C LEU A 45 5.15 -1.58 13.49
N THR A 46 3.87 -1.63 13.84
CA THR A 46 3.19 -0.56 14.58
C THR A 46 3.68 -0.49 16.03
N GLY A 47 3.94 -1.63 16.68
CA GLY A 47 4.57 -1.74 17.99
C GLY A 47 5.98 -1.14 18.05
N MET A 48 6.71 -1.12 16.94
CA MET A 48 8.00 -0.43 16.80
C MET A 48 7.88 1.11 16.71
N GLY A 49 6.68 1.66 16.71
CA GLY A 49 6.42 3.11 16.66
C GLY A 49 5.98 3.63 15.29
N CYS A 50 5.68 2.75 14.33
CA CYS A 50 5.08 3.19 13.07
C CYS A 50 3.63 3.62 13.29
N GLY A 51 3.25 4.79 12.75
CA GLY A 51 1.89 5.31 12.92
C GLY A 51 0.84 4.41 12.27
N HIS A 52 1.08 3.98 11.03
CA HIS A 52 0.23 3.05 10.30
C HIS A 52 1.05 2.16 9.37
N VAL A 53 0.59 0.94 9.11
CA VAL A 53 1.19 0.02 8.14
C VAL A 53 0.17 -0.27 7.05
N LEU A 54 0.50 0.08 5.80
CA LEU A 54 -0.33 -0.22 4.64
C LEU A 54 0.23 -1.42 3.90
N VAL A 55 -0.45 -2.55 3.99
CA VAL A 55 -0.09 -3.80 3.31
C VAL A 55 -0.92 -3.95 2.05
N THR A 56 -0.24 -4.02 0.91
CA THR A 56 -0.89 -4.08 -0.40
C THR A 56 -0.91 -5.46 -1.02
N GLY A 57 -1.95 -5.69 -1.83
CA GLY A 57 -2.08 -6.89 -2.65
C GLY A 57 -2.31 -8.17 -1.85
N ILE A 58 -2.91 -8.06 -0.66
CA ILE A 58 -3.33 -9.20 0.14
C ILE A 58 -4.37 -9.99 -0.65
N GLY A 59 -4.23 -11.31 -0.66
CA GLY A 59 -5.21 -12.19 -1.29
C GLY A 59 -6.54 -12.13 -0.55
N GLY A 60 -7.56 -11.57 -1.21
CA GLY A 60 -8.94 -11.61 -0.75
C GLY A 60 -9.65 -12.89 -1.18
N GLY A 61 -10.85 -13.11 -0.64
CA GLY A 61 -11.73 -14.19 -1.09
C GLY A 61 -12.08 -14.07 -2.58
N ALA A 62 -12.32 -15.21 -3.23
CA ALA A 62 -12.74 -15.29 -4.63
C ALA A 62 -11.79 -14.64 -5.67
N GLY A 63 -10.49 -14.57 -5.38
CA GLY A 63 -9.47 -14.04 -6.31
C GLY A 63 -9.39 -12.52 -6.38
N THR A 64 -10.08 -11.82 -5.48
CA THR A 64 -9.92 -10.37 -5.29
C THR A 64 -8.61 -10.08 -4.56
N ARG A 65 -8.07 -8.87 -4.71
CA ARG A 65 -6.94 -8.38 -3.91
C ARG A 65 -7.42 -7.24 -3.03
N CYS A 66 -6.91 -7.11 -1.83
CA CYS A 66 -7.17 -5.97 -0.95
C CYS A 66 -5.88 -5.25 -0.56
N ASN A 67 -6.03 -3.98 -0.20
CA ASN A 67 -5.05 -3.25 0.58
C ASN A 67 -5.60 -3.07 1.98
N GLU A 68 -4.80 -3.38 2.99
CA GLU A 68 -5.18 -3.29 4.39
C GLU A 68 -4.29 -2.30 5.11
N LEU A 69 -4.92 -1.38 5.84
CA LEU A 69 -4.27 -0.39 6.67
C LEU A 69 -4.41 -0.79 8.13
N TYR A 70 -3.29 -0.86 8.82
CA TYR A 70 -3.20 -1.20 10.22
C TYR A 70 -2.67 -0.02 11.04
N ASP A 71 -3.11 0.10 12.27
CA ASP A 71 -2.57 0.99 13.30
C ASP A 71 -2.25 0.15 14.57
N PRO A 72 -1.80 0.75 15.69
CA PRO A 72 -1.52 0.00 16.91
C PRO A 72 -2.71 -0.74 17.52
N ASP A 73 -3.95 -0.34 17.22
CA ASP A 73 -5.18 -0.96 17.71
C ASP A 73 -5.68 -2.08 16.79
N GLY A 74 -5.15 -2.17 15.56
CA GLY A 74 -5.34 -3.28 14.64
C GLY A 74 -5.72 -2.84 13.22
N LEU A 75 -6.63 -3.58 12.59
CA LEU A 75 -7.08 -3.29 11.22
C LEU A 75 -8.00 -2.07 11.19
N VAL A 76 -7.60 -1.02 10.49
CA VAL A 76 -8.33 0.24 10.36
C VAL A 76 -9.19 0.27 9.10
N ALA A 77 -8.65 -0.20 7.99
CA ALA A 77 -9.35 -0.21 6.71
C ALA A 77 -8.91 -1.41 5.86
N SER A 78 -9.87 -2.04 5.18
CA SER A 78 -9.61 -3.04 4.13
C SER A 78 -10.33 -2.61 2.86
N LEU A 79 -9.55 -2.31 1.82
CA LEU A 79 -10.05 -1.80 0.56
C LEU A 79 -9.84 -2.83 -0.55
N PRO A 80 -10.92 -3.42 -1.08
CA PRO A 80 -10.82 -4.34 -2.20
C PRO A 80 -10.43 -3.59 -3.47
N TRP A 81 -9.64 -4.25 -4.32
CA TRP A 81 -9.32 -3.77 -5.65
C TRP A 81 -10.46 -4.13 -6.59
N ALA A 82 -11.26 -3.14 -6.97
CA ALA A 82 -12.51 -3.37 -7.71
C ALA A 82 -12.33 -3.90 -9.13
N GLN A 83 -11.15 -3.68 -9.76
CA GLN A 83 -10.95 -3.95 -11.18
C GLN A 83 -9.74 -4.83 -11.46
N LEU A 84 -9.91 -5.85 -12.30
CA LEU A 84 -8.81 -6.58 -12.92
C LEU A 84 -8.11 -5.65 -13.91
N LEU A 85 -6.85 -5.32 -13.64
CA LEU A 85 -6.09 -4.35 -14.43
C LEU A 85 -5.37 -5.00 -15.64
N PRO A 86 -5.14 -4.24 -16.73
CA PRO A 86 -4.76 -4.76 -18.05
C PRO A 86 -3.36 -5.39 -18.18
N GLY A 87 -2.55 -5.47 -17.12
CA GLY A 87 -1.25 -6.14 -17.20
C GLY A 87 -0.27 -5.80 -16.09
N PRO A 88 1.01 -6.21 -16.21
CA PRO A 88 2.02 -5.88 -15.24
C PRO A 88 2.42 -4.40 -15.33
N PHE A 89 2.44 -3.73 -14.19
CA PHE A 89 2.81 -2.31 -14.07
C PHE A 89 4.19 -2.11 -13.47
N VAL A 90 4.78 -0.95 -13.75
CA VAL A 90 5.92 -0.41 -13.02
C VAL A 90 5.48 0.88 -12.34
N GLY A 91 5.66 0.96 -11.02
CA GLY A 91 5.36 2.16 -10.24
C GLY A 91 3.91 2.28 -9.74
N ALA A 92 3.13 1.20 -9.72
CA ALA A 92 1.81 1.19 -9.09
C ALA A 92 1.91 1.55 -7.59
N GLY A 93 2.79 0.86 -6.85
CA GLY A 93 3.05 1.14 -5.44
C GLY A 93 3.54 2.57 -5.20
N ASN A 94 4.53 3.05 -5.97
CA ASN A 94 5.00 4.44 -5.88
C ASN A 94 3.91 5.48 -6.16
N THR A 95 2.97 5.16 -7.05
CA THR A 95 1.86 6.07 -7.38
C THR A 95 0.84 6.11 -6.25
N LEU A 96 0.54 4.96 -5.64
CA LEU A 96 -0.33 4.88 -4.46
C LEU A 96 0.28 5.60 -3.25
N SER A 97 1.56 5.34 -2.93
CA SER A 97 2.23 5.99 -1.80
C SER A 97 2.33 7.50 -1.97
N ALA A 98 2.64 7.98 -3.19
CA ALA A 98 2.66 9.40 -3.49
C ALA A 98 1.28 10.05 -3.36
N ALA A 99 0.22 9.39 -3.84
CA ALA A 99 -1.15 9.89 -3.75
C ALA A 99 -1.64 9.94 -2.29
N LEU A 100 -1.30 8.93 -1.49
CA LEU A 100 -1.61 8.91 -0.06
C LEU A 100 -0.89 10.04 0.68
N ALA A 101 0.42 10.17 0.47
CA ALA A 101 1.23 11.23 1.09
C ALA A 101 0.72 12.63 0.70
N ALA A 102 0.37 12.85 -0.56
CA ALA A 102 -0.18 14.13 -1.03
C ALA A 102 -1.52 14.48 -0.35
N ARG A 103 -2.37 13.48 -0.10
CA ARG A 103 -3.65 13.66 0.62
C ARG A 103 -3.43 13.92 2.11
N MET A 104 -2.51 13.20 2.74
CA MET A 104 -2.14 13.45 4.14
C MET A 104 -1.54 14.83 4.34
N ALA A 105 -0.75 15.32 3.38
CA ALA A 105 -0.21 16.68 3.40
C ALA A 105 -1.30 17.77 3.34
N ARG A 106 -2.51 17.44 2.87
CA ARG A 106 -3.69 18.33 2.92
C ARG A 106 -4.47 18.24 4.24
N GLY A 107 -3.97 17.50 5.23
CA GLY A 107 -4.56 17.36 6.56
C GLY A 107 -5.54 16.17 6.71
N ALA A 108 -5.68 15.31 5.70
CA ALA A 108 -6.48 14.09 5.83
C ALA A 108 -5.75 13.03 6.68
N GLY A 109 -6.47 12.31 7.54
CA GLY A 109 -5.95 11.13 8.22
C GLY A 109 -5.62 10.00 7.24
N ALA A 110 -4.76 9.05 7.63
CA ALA A 110 -4.32 7.97 6.74
C ALA A 110 -5.51 7.11 6.25
N ALA A 111 -6.42 6.75 7.14
CA ALA A 111 -7.64 6.00 6.82
C ALA A 111 -8.56 6.75 5.84
N ASP A 112 -8.77 8.05 6.07
CA ASP A 112 -9.61 8.90 5.21
C ASP A 112 -8.97 9.18 3.85
N ALA A 113 -7.64 9.27 3.81
CA ALA A 113 -6.89 9.56 2.60
C ALA A 113 -6.78 8.33 1.67
N LEU A 114 -6.81 7.12 2.23
CA LEU A 114 -6.53 5.88 1.50
C LEU A 114 -7.53 5.59 0.37
N PRO A 115 -8.86 5.67 0.54
CA PRO A 115 -9.81 5.44 -0.55
C PRO A 115 -9.53 6.34 -1.75
N GLY A 116 -9.35 7.63 -1.50
CA GLY A 116 -9.08 8.59 -2.57
C GLY A 116 -7.69 8.43 -3.21
N ALA A 117 -6.71 7.87 -2.50
CA ALA A 117 -5.42 7.49 -3.08
C ALA A 117 -5.54 6.23 -3.95
N GLN A 118 -6.37 5.26 -3.53
CA GLN A 118 -6.66 4.05 -4.27
C GLN A 118 -7.44 4.35 -5.57
N ASP A 119 -8.40 5.26 -5.53
CA ASP A 119 -9.15 5.71 -6.71
C ASP A 119 -8.24 6.39 -7.73
N TYR A 120 -7.33 7.23 -7.25
CA TYR A 120 -6.35 7.90 -8.09
C TYR A 120 -5.42 6.90 -8.78
N VAL A 121 -4.82 5.96 -8.03
CA VAL A 121 -3.91 4.97 -8.62
C VAL A 121 -4.67 4.03 -9.56
N THR A 122 -5.90 3.64 -9.23
CA THR A 122 -6.75 2.82 -10.11
C THR A 122 -6.99 3.52 -11.44
N SER A 123 -7.33 4.83 -11.39
CA SER A 123 -7.54 5.64 -12.59
C SER A 123 -6.26 5.78 -13.41
N ALA A 124 -5.12 6.01 -12.76
CA ALA A 124 -3.81 6.12 -13.42
C ALA A 124 -3.38 4.79 -14.07
N LEU A 125 -3.69 3.65 -13.45
CA LEU A 125 -3.39 2.32 -13.96
C LEU A 125 -4.32 1.91 -15.11
N ALA A 126 -5.61 2.26 -15.02
CA ALA A 126 -6.57 2.01 -16.08
C ALA A 126 -6.21 2.76 -17.38
N ASN A 127 -5.59 3.94 -17.25
CA ASN A 127 -5.15 4.77 -18.37
C ASN A 127 -3.64 4.69 -18.62
N ALA A 128 -2.99 3.63 -18.15
CA ALA A 128 -1.55 3.46 -18.25
C ALA A 128 -1.07 3.34 -19.71
N GLY A 129 0.08 3.94 -19.99
CA GLY A 129 0.74 3.84 -21.28
C GLY A 129 1.79 2.73 -21.30
N ARG A 130 2.00 2.10 -22.45
CA ARG A 130 3.17 1.24 -22.69
C ARG A 130 4.15 1.97 -23.59
N PHE A 131 5.37 2.15 -23.12
CA PHE A 131 6.46 2.70 -23.92
C PHE A 131 7.29 1.54 -24.46
N GLY A 132 7.24 1.34 -25.78
CA GLY A 132 7.90 0.22 -26.45
C GLY A 132 7.37 -1.15 -26.00
N MET A 133 8.28 -2.10 -25.75
CA MET A 133 7.94 -3.48 -25.36
C MET A 133 7.96 -3.72 -23.84
N GLY A 134 8.08 -2.66 -23.03
CA GLY A 134 8.19 -2.73 -21.57
C GLY A 134 6.84 -2.94 -20.85
N ARG A 135 6.87 -2.88 -19.51
CA ARG A 135 5.67 -2.93 -18.65
C ARG A 135 4.83 -1.65 -18.76
N LEU A 136 3.57 -1.70 -18.32
CA LEU A 136 2.69 -0.54 -18.29
C LEU A 136 3.15 0.49 -17.25
N ILE A 137 3.13 1.77 -17.61
CA ILE A 137 3.47 2.89 -16.72
C ILE A 137 2.20 3.68 -16.39
N PRO A 138 1.85 3.89 -15.10
CA PRO A 138 0.67 4.64 -14.71
C PRO A 138 0.64 6.04 -15.32
N ASN A 139 -0.50 6.44 -15.88
CA ASN A 139 -0.71 7.79 -16.38
C ASN A 139 -1.06 8.73 -15.21
N LYS A 140 -0.02 9.30 -14.59
CA LYS A 140 -0.13 10.16 -13.39
C LYS A 140 -0.74 11.54 -13.66
N ILE A 141 -0.91 11.93 -14.93
CA ILE A 141 -1.58 13.18 -15.30
C ILE A 141 -3.03 12.95 -15.73
N PHE A 142 -3.49 11.70 -15.71
CA PHE A 142 -4.87 11.39 -16.04
C PHE A 142 -5.81 12.02 -15.01
N ARG A 143 -6.77 12.79 -15.51
CA ARG A 143 -7.84 13.39 -14.72
C ARG A 143 -9.16 12.84 -15.21
N ALA A 144 -9.88 12.13 -14.35
CA ALA A 144 -11.24 11.72 -14.66
C ALA A 144 -12.10 12.98 -14.90
N PRO A 145 -12.95 13.02 -15.93
CA PRO A 145 -13.89 14.11 -16.14
C PRO A 145 -14.73 14.31 -14.86
N GLY A 146 -14.71 15.53 -14.29
CA GLY A 146 -15.49 15.88 -13.09
C GLY A 146 -14.76 15.81 -11.74
N ALA A 147 -13.49 15.42 -11.68
CA ALA A 147 -12.71 15.47 -10.43
C ALA A 147 -12.31 16.92 -10.07
N ALA A 148 -13.06 17.54 -9.15
CA ALA A 148 -12.75 18.86 -8.57
C ALA A 148 -11.56 18.78 -7.59
N CYS A 149 -10.81 19.88 -7.45
CA CYS A 149 -9.61 20.03 -6.62
C CYS A 149 -9.92 20.04 -5.11
#